data_AF-A0A9Q1C5T9-F1
#
_entry.id   AF-A0A9Q1C5T9-F1
#
_cell.length_a   1.000
_cell.length_b   1.000
_cell.length_c   1.000
_cell.angle_alpha   90.00
_cell.angle_beta   90.00
_cell.angle_gamma   90.00
#
_symmetry.space_group_name_H-M   'P 1'
#
loop_
_entity.id
_entity.type
_entity.pdbx_description
1 polymer ?
#
loop_
_entity_poly.entity_id
_entity_poly.type
_entity_poly.pdbx_seq_one_letter_code
_entity_poly.pdbx_strand_id
1 'polypeptide(L)'
;MMQMVQQGNYPEPTTDKQAVSQECEDLSLEDQQLFECESNDNLLSTVTNHYEGLMDGTSSPEVICASSVLDNIAEKFEQKKLSLSHLRTGSLWLHYMDMIDSLRLLIKAEHTGNWDLHLSTVNEMLPFYASAGHNLYLKSAYTYLQQMLQLEEKHPEVHAAFKNGNHVIRRSDRFWAGLSTDLIIEQVLMRSVKATGGLTRGRGLTEAEWARWILSMPACADMNNAIQEFCGTR
;
A
#
# COMPACT_ATOMS: atom_id res chain seq x y z
N MET A 1 -42.61 23.06 -33.56
CA MET A 1 -43.37 21.90 -33.06
C MET A 1 -42.71 21.51 -31.74
N MET A 2 -43.35 21.90 -30.64
CA MET A 2 -42.87 21.83 -29.26
C MET A 2 -43.46 20.54 -28.67
N GLN A 3 -42.63 19.64 -28.13
CA GLN A 3 -43.11 18.56 -27.26
C GLN A 3 -42.60 18.81 -25.85
N MET A 4 -43.56 19.05 -24.96
CA MET A 4 -43.37 19.28 -23.53
C MET A 4 -43.10 17.94 -22.85
N VAL A 5 -42.00 17.85 -22.11
CA VAL A 5 -41.76 16.74 -21.17
C VAL A 5 -42.35 17.14 -19.82
N GLN A 6 -43.28 16.33 -19.35
CA GLN A 6 -43.92 16.46 -18.04
C GLN A 6 -42.89 16.27 -16.92
N GLN A 7 -42.87 17.18 -15.95
CA GLN A 7 -42.10 17.03 -14.72
C GLN A 7 -42.75 15.96 -13.85
N GLY A 8 -42.05 14.84 -13.66
CA GLY A 8 -42.39 13.82 -12.67
C GLY A 8 -42.03 14.32 -11.27
N ASN A 9 -43.01 14.33 -10.37
CA ASN A 9 -42.88 14.72 -8.98
C ASN A 9 -42.18 13.58 -8.21
N TYR A 10 -40.90 13.71 -7.87
CA TYR A 10 -40.22 12.78 -6.97
C TYR A 10 -40.47 13.23 -5.52
N PRO A 11 -40.93 12.35 -4.61
CA PRO A 11 -41.04 12.71 -3.20
C PRO A 11 -39.63 12.91 -2.60
N GLU A 12 -39.44 14.02 -1.90
CA GLU A 12 -38.24 14.28 -1.10
C GLU A 12 -38.08 13.21 0.00
N PRO A 13 -36.85 12.78 0.31
CA PRO A 13 -36.61 11.86 1.41
C PRO A 13 -36.89 12.58 2.74
N THR A 14 -37.96 12.18 3.42
CA THR A 14 -38.22 12.57 4.81
C THR A 14 -37.06 12.09 5.67
N THR A 15 -36.25 13.04 6.13
CA THR A 15 -35.20 12.80 7.11
C THR A 15 -35.88 12.61 8.46
N ASP A 16 -36.20 11.36 8.79
CA ASP A 16 -36.72 11.02 10.10
C ASP A 16 -35.55 11.01 11.10
N LYS A 17 -35.27 12.19 11.66
CA LYS A 17 -34.14 12.42 12.58
C LYS A 17 -34.26 11.59 13.87
N GLN A 18 -35.43 11.02 14.16
CA GLN A 18 -35.66 10.17 15.33
C GLN A 18 -35.21 8.71 15.13
N ALA A 19 -35.17 8.19 13.89
CA ALA A 19 -34.68 6.83 13.65
C ALA A 19 -33.15 6.73 13.81
N VAL A 20 -32.41 7.78 13.42
CA VAL A 20 -30.95 7.83 13.55
C VAL A 20 -30.49 8.03 14.99
N SER A 21 -31.33 8.60 15.86
CA SER A 21 -30.97 8.78 17.28
C SER A 21 -31.16 7.49 18.09
N GLN A 22 -31.99 6.55 17.61
CA GLN A 22 -32.39 5.39 18.39
C GLN A 22 -31.53 4.14 18.13
N GLU A 23 -30.81 4.08 17.00
CA GLU A 23 -29.78 3.04 16.76
C GLU A 23 -28.48 3.28 17.54
N CYS A 24 -28.30 4.46 18.14
CA CYS A 24 -27.13 4.79 18.96
C CYS A 24 -27.28 4.40 20.45
N GLU A 25 -28.47 4.01 20.92
CA GLU A 25 -28.72 3.81 22.36
C GLU A 25 -28.68 2.35 22.86
N ASP A 26 -28.45 1.36 21.99
CA ASP A 26 -28.30 -0.05 22.40
C ASP A 26 -26.82 -0.50 22.44
N LEU A 27 -25.95 0.31 23.05
CA LEU A 27 -24.65 -0.18 23.54
C LEU A 27 -24.89 -0.82 24.91
N SER A 28 -24.62 -2.11 25.02
CA SER A 28 -24.78 -2.84 26.28
C SER A 28 -23.90 -2.21 27.37
N LEU A 29 -24.30 -2.32 28.65
CA LEU A 29 -23.49 -1.84 29.78
C LEU A 29 -22.07 -2.47 29.81
N GLU A 30 -21.88 -3.63 29.17
CA GLU A 30 -20.58 -4.28 28.97
C GLU A 30 -19.70 -3.52 27.95
N ASP A 31 -20.29 -2.90 26.92
CA ASP A 31 -19.58 -2.09 25.92
C ASP A 31 -19.05 -0.76 26.50
N GLN A 32 -19.73 -0.20 27.49
CA GLN A 32 -19.28 1.03 28.17
C GLN A 32 -18.05 0.79 29.05
N GLN A 33 -17.89 -0.41 29.59
CA GLN A 33 -16.76 -0.78 30.46
C GLN A 33 -15.49 -1.12 29.67
N LEU A 34 -15.62 -1.44 28.37
CA LEU A 34 -14.50 -1.72 27.47
C LEU A 34 -13.71 -0.47 27.02
N PHE A 35 -14.21 0.73 27.29
CA PHE A 35 -13.57 1.99 26.90
C PHE A 35 -12.76 2.68 28.00
N GLU A 36 -12.76 2.17 29.24
CA GLU A 36 -11.86 2.65 30.28
C GLU A 36 -10.43 2.18 29.98
N CYS A 37 -9.65 3.04 29.33
CA CYS A 37 -8.20 2.91 29.28
C CYS A 37 -7.65 3.48 30.60
N GLU A 38 -7.29 2.63 31.56
CA GLU A 38 -6.49 3.08 32.70
C GLU A 38 -5.18 3.68 32.17
N SER A 39 -5.10 5.02 32.19
CA SER A 39 -3.90 5.76 31.78
C SER A 39 -2.80 5.46 32.79
N ASN A 40 -1.86 4.61 32.40
CA ASN A 40 -0.68 4.32 33.20
C ASN A 40 0.34 5.44 32.94
N ASP A 41 0.09 6.63 33.49
CA ASP A 41 0.84 7.88 33.22
C ASP A 41 2.36 7.75 33.41
N ASN A 42 2.80 6.84 34.29
CA ASN A 42 4.22 6.52 34.50
C ASN A 42 4.87 5.81 33.30
N LEU A 43 4.12 4.96 32.59
CA LEU A 43 4.64 4.26 31.42
C LEU A 43 4.75 5.22 30.22
N LEU A 44 3.73 6.07 30.03
CA LEU A 44 3.73 7.06 28.96
C LEU A 44 4.87 8.08 29.11
N SER A 45 5.09 8.60 30.33
CA SER A 45 6.18 9.54 30.63
C SER A 45 7.57 8.92 30.43
N THR A 46 7.75 7.64 30.79
CA THR A 46 9.01 6.93 30.54
C THR A 46 9.28 6.77 29.04
N VAL A 47 8.25 6.50 28.24
CA VAL A 47 8.35 6.41 26.77
C VAL A 47 8.70 7.76 26.16
N THR A 48 8.04 8.83 26.59
CA THR A 48 8.32 10.19 26.10
C THR A 48 9.77 10.57 26.37
N ASN A 49 10.28 10.30 27.57
CA ASN A 49 11.68 10.58 27.92
C ASN A 49 12.67 9.76 27.05
N HIS A 50 12.37 8.50 26.76
CA HIS A 50 13.19 7.67 25.87
C HIS A 50 13.13 8.16 24.41
N TYR A 51 11.96 8.60 23.94
CA TYR A 51 11.81 9.15 22.60
C TYR A 51 12.55 10.48 22.45
N GLU A 52 12.40 11.40 23.40
CA GLU A 52 13.13 12.68 23.42
C GLU A 52 14.64 12.43 23.48
N GLY A 53 15.10 11.50 24.32
CA GLY A 53 16.52 11.12 24.38
C GLY A 53 17.06 10.51 23.09
N LEU A 54 16.22 9.82 22.30
CA LEU A 54 16.58 9.29 20.99
C LEU A 54 16.66 10.41 19.94
N MET A 55 15.69 11.33 19.95
CA MET A 55 15.63 12.45 19.01
C MET A 55 16.76 13.46 19.24
N ASP A 56 17.16 13.66 20.50
CA ASP A 56 18.27 14.53 20.89
C ASP A 56 19.64 13.84 20.79
N GLY A 57 19.68 12.54 20.43
CA GLY A 57 20.91 11.77 20.24
C GLY A 57 21.66 11.43 21.54
N THR A 58 21.03 11.61 22.70
CA THR A 58 21.62 11.32 24.02
C THR A 58 21.50 9.84 24.42
N SER A 59 20.62 9.09 23.77
CA SER A 59 20.37 7.66 24.04
C SER A 59 20.58 6.80 22.78
N SER A 60 21.36 5.70 22.89
CA SER A 60 21.52 4.73 21.79
C SER A 60 20.22 3.92 21.58
N PRO A 61 19.84 3.60 20.32
CA PRO A 61 18.71 2.71 20.02
C PRO A 61 18.75 1.38 20.78
N GLU A 62 19.96 0.87 21.04
CA GLU A 62 20.20 -0.42 21.71
C GLU A 62 19.74 -0.40 23.17
N VAL A 63 19.88 0.74 23.86
CA VAL A 63 19.47 0.92 25.27
C VAL A 63 17.95 0.94 25.39
N ILE A 64 17.27 1.47 24.37
CA ILE A 64 15.81 1.51 24.32
C ILE A 64 15.26 0.13 23.97
N CYS A 65 15.88 -0.59 23.04
CA CYS A 65 15.50 -1.97 22.72
C CYS A 65 15.74 -2.95 23.89
N ALA A 66 16.71 -2.68 24.77
CA ALA A 66 16.95 -3.48 25.97
C ALA A 66 16.01 -3.14 27.14
N SER A 67 15.21 -2.06 27.03
CA SER A 67 14.27 -1.64 28.05
C SER A 67 12.98 -2.45 27.96
N SER A 68 12.49 -2.97 29.10
CA SER A 68 11.21 -3.68 29.19
C SER A 68 10.00 -2.78 28.89
N VAL A 69 10.22 -1.48 28.70
CA VAL A 69 9.17 -0.51 28.38
C VAL A 69 8.49 -0.86 27.05
N LEU A 70 9.25 -1.24 26.02
CA LEU A 70 8.67 -1.61 24.73
C LEU A 70 7.88 -2.91 24.81
N ASP A 71 8.38 -3.91 25.55
CA ASP A 71 7.68 -5.18 25.78
C ASP A 71 6.36 -4.95 26.52
N ASN A 72 6.36 -4.09 27.55
CA ASN A 72 5.16 -3.74 28.29
C ASN A 72 4.11 -3.01 27.43
N ILE A 73 4.55 -2.14 26.51
CA ILE A 73 3.64 -1.47 25.56
C ILE A 73 3.06 -2.50 24.59
N ALA A 74 3.90 -3.36 24.03
CA ALA A 74 3.48 -4.40 23.11
C ALA A 74 2.45 -5.33 23.77
N GLU A 75 2.71 -5.74 25.02
CA GLU A 75 1.77 -6.56 25.78
C GLU A 75 0.43 -5.85 26.02
N LYS A 76 0.45 -4.58 26.48
CA LYS A 76 -0.78 -3.79 26.67
C LYS A 76 -1.53 -3.57 25.36
N PHE A 77 -0.81 -3.34 24.27
CA PHE A 77 -1.39 -3.15 22.94
C PHE A 77 -2.09 -4.42 22.48
N GLU A 78 -1.44 -5.59 22.61
CA GLU A 78 -2.04 -6.88 22.28
C GLU A 78 -3.25 -7.21 23.16
N GLN A 79 -3.18 -6.93 24.47
CA GLN A 79 -4.33 -7.07 25.37
C GLN A 79 -5.51 -6.22 24.91
N LYS A 80 -5.27 -4.97 24.49
CA LYS A 80 -6.32 -4.09 23.96
C LYS A 80 -6.82 -4.57 22.59
N LYS A 81 -5.95 -5.08 21.73
CA LYS A 81 -6.33 -5.67 20.44
C LYS A 81 -7.31 -6.85 20.65
N LEU A 82 -7.00 -7.74 21.58
CA LEU A 82 -7.87 -8.86 21.98
C LEU A 82 -9.17 -8.37 22.63
N SER A 83 -9.12 -7.32 23.44
CA SER A 83 -10.33 -6.72 24.03
C SER A 83 -11.19 -5.99 22.99
N LEU A 84 -10.72 -5.75 21.77
CA LEU A 84 -11.51 -5.11 20.72
C LEU A 84 -11.94 -6.10 19.64
N SER A 85 -11.26 -7.24 19.52
CA SER A 85 -11.54 -8.24 18.48
C SER A 85 -12.88 -8.96 18.65
N HIS A 86 -13.44 -8.99 19.86
CA HIS A 86 -14.76 -9.58 20.11
C HIS A 86 -15.91 -8.66 19.67
N LEU A 87 -15.67 -7.35 19.60
CA LEU A 87 -16.64 -6.39 19.08
C LEU A 87 -16.61 -6.42 17.56
N ARG A 88 -17.77 -6.47 16.90
CA ARG A 88 -17.86 -6.49 15.44
C ARG A 88 -17.15 -5.30 14.79
N THR A 89 -17.39 -4.09 15.32
CA THR A 89 -16.74 -2.86 14.84
C THR A 89 -15.26 -2.83 15.17
N GLY A 90 -14.86 -3.28 16.36
CA GLY A 90 -13.44 -3.37 16.75
C GLY A 90 -12.68 -4.32 15.84
N SER A 91 -13.22 -5.53 15.61
CA SER A 91 -12.68 -6.51 14.66
C SER A 91 -12.51 -5.94 13.25
N LEU A 92 -13.51 -5.19 12.75
CA LEU A 92 -13.41 -4.54 11.43
C LEU A 92 -12.22 -3.57 11.35
N TRP A 93 -12.07 -2.69 12.35
CA TRP A 93 -10.97 -1.72 12.37
C TRP A 93 -9.61 -2.40 12.52
N LEU A 94 -9.51 -3.49 13.29
CA LEU A 94 -8.27 -4.26 13.42
C LEU A 94 -7.84 -4.87 12.07
N HIS A 95 -8.77 -5.49 11.34
CA HIS A 95 -8.47 -6.00 9.99
C HIS A 95 -8.05 -4.86 9.04
N TYR A 96 -8.68 -3.68 9.14
CA TYR A 96 -8.30 -2.52 8.35
C TYR A 96 -6.87 -2.03 8.68
N MET A 97 -6.49 -2.04 9.95
CA MET A 97 -5.11 -1.71 10.35
C MET A 97 -4.11 -2.73 9.81
N ASP A 98 -4.42 -4.03 9.88
CA ASP A 98 -3.57 -5.08 9.31
C ASP A 98 -3.38 -4.90 7.78
N MET A 99 -4.44 -4.45 7.07
CA MET A 99 -4.34 -4.08 5.65
C MET A 99 -3.43 -2.87 5.40
N ILE A 100 -3.54 -1.82 6.23
CA ILE A 100 -2.67 -0.64 6.14
C ILE A 100 -1.21 -1.03 6.40
N ASP A 101 -0.95 -1.85 7.40
CA ASP A 101 0.41 -2.27 7.73
C ASP A 101 1.02 -3.11 6.60
N SER A 102 0.24 -4.00 5.98
CA SER A 102 0.66 -4.71 4.77
C SER A 102 1.00 -3.74 3.63
N LEU A 103 0.18 -2.71 3.40
CA LEU A 103 0.47 -1.68 2.39
C LEU A 103 1.76 -0.92 2.71
N ARG A 104 1.99 -0.57 3.98
CA ARG A 104 3.21 0.11 4.43
C ARG A 104 4.45 -0.76 4.22
N LEU A 105 4.35 -2.06 4.49
CA LEU A 105 5.43 -3.03 4.25
C LEU A 105 5.74 -3.15 2.75
N LEU A 106 4.72 -3.14 1.90
CA LEU A 106 4.90 -3.18 0.44
C LEU A 106 5.62 -1.93 -0.05
N ILE A 107 5.18 -0.75 0.40
CA ILE A 107 5.84 0.53 0.08
C ILE A 107 7.30 0.50 0.55
N LYS A 108 7.56 0.01 1.77
CA LYS A 108 8.92 -0.15 2.28
C LYS A 108 9.75 -1.10 1.42
N ALA A 109 9.20 -2.24 1.02
CA ALA A 109 9.87 -3.21 0.17
C ALA A 109 10.29 -2.58 -1.16
N GLU A 110 9.36 -1.89 -1.82
CA GLU A 110 9.60 -1.20 -3.10
C GLU A 110 10.63 -0.06 -2.95
N HIS A 111 10.46 0.80 -1.96
CA HIS A 111 11.37 1.92 -1.75
C HIS A 111 12.79 1.50 -1.40
N THR A 112 12.96 0.38 -0.69
CA THR A 112 14.27 -0.17 -0.33
C THR A 112 14.79 -1.18 -1.35
N GLY A 113 13.98 -1.61 -2.31
CA GLY A 113 14.27 -2.71 -3.23
C GLY A 113 14.57 -4.02 -2.50
N ASN A 114 13.88 -4.29 -1.40
CA ASN A 114 14.01 -5.55 -0.67
C ASN A 114 13.07 -6.60 -1.27
N TRP A 115 13.66 -7.55 -2.00
CA TRP A 115 12.91 -8.57 -2.74
C TRP A 115 12.18 -9.57 -1.84
N ASP A 116 12.80 -10.00 -0.74
CA ASP A 116 12.15 -10.99 0.14
C ASP A 116 10.94 -10.36 0.85
N LEU A 117 11.10 -9.11 1.31
CA LEU A 117 10.02 -8.37 1.93
C LEU A 117 8.88 -8.10 0.95
N HIS A 118 9.20 -7.87 -0.33
CA HIS A 118 8.20 -7.74 -1.38
C HIS A 118 7.37 -9.01 -1.51
N LEU A 119 8.02 -10.18 -1.67
CA LEU A 119 7.31 -11.45 -1.82
C LEU A 119 6.53 -11.85 -0.56
N SER A 120 7.09 -11.63 0.63
CA SER A 120 6.37 -11.92 1.88
C SER A 120 5.11 -11.06 2.00
N THR A 121 5.22 -9.77 1.69
CA THR A 121 4.08 -8.84 1.76
C THR A 121 3.03 -9.18 0.71
N VAL A 122 3.41 -9.50 -0.53
CA VAL A 122 2.46 -9.94 -1.56
C VAL A 122 1.71 -11.20 -1.12
N ASN A 123 2.37 -12.14 -0.47
CA ASN A 123 1.74 -13.33 0.09
C ASN A 123 0.74 -12.98 1.21
N GLU A 124 1.10 -12.08 2.13
CA GLU A 124 0.23 -11.59 3.20
C GLU A 124 -1.00 -10.84 2.67
N MET A 125 -0.90 -10.22 1.49
CA MET A 125 -2.01 -9.49 0.88
C MET A 125 -3.05 -10.38 0.18
N LEU A 126 -2.73 -11.65 -0.12
CA LEU A 126 -3.65 -12.54 -0.86
C LEU A 126 -5.02 -12.72 -0.19
N PRO A 127 -5.13 -12.96 1.13
CA PRO A 127 -6.42 -13.06 1.80
C PRO A 127 -7.28 -11.79 1.66
N PHE A 128 -6.65 -10.61 1.59
CA PHE A 128 -7.38 -9.35 1.39
C PHE A 128 -7.98 -9.24 0.00
N TYR A 129 -7.27 -9.67 -1.05
CA TYR A 129 -7.84 -9.72 -2.41
C TYR A 129 -9.02 -10.68 -2.50
N ALA A 130 -8.93 -11.84 -1.83
CA ALA A 130 -10.04 -12.79 -1.76
C ALA A 130 -11.25 -12.18 -1.03
N SER A 131 -11.01 -11.58 0.13
CA SER A 131 -12.05 -11.00 0.99
C SER A 131 -12.76 -9.81 0.34
N ALA A 132 -12.02 -9.00 -0.44
CA ALA A 132 -12.57 -7.86 -1.19
C ALA A 132 -13.25 -8.26 -2.52
N GLY A 133 -13.27 -9.55 -2.88
CA GLY A 133 -13.86 -10.02 -4.14
C GLY A 133 -13.01 -9.71 -5.39
N HIS A 134 -11.75 -9.31 -5.21
CA HIS A 134 -10.81 -8.99 -6.28
C HIS A 134 -10.16 -10.25 -6.88
N ASN A 135 -10.98 -11.19 -7.32
CA ASN A 135 -10.56 -12.54 -7.74
C ASN A 135 -9.54 -12.55 -8.89
N LEU A 136 -9.63 -11.59 -9.82
CA LEU A 136 -8.65 -11.48 -10.92
C LEU A 136 -7.27 -11.07 -10.40
N TYR A 137 -7.22 -10.12 -9.46
CA TYR A 137 -5.98 -9.71 -8.81
C TYR A 137 -5.42 -10.81 -7.90
N LEU A 138 -6.28 -11.51 -7.17
CA LEU A 138 -5.89 -12.69 -6.39
C LEU A 138 -5.20 -13.73 -7.29
N LYS A 139 -5.83 -14.09 -8.42
CA LYS A 139 -5.31 -15.09 -9.34
C LYS A 139 -3.97 -14.65 -9.95
N SER A 140 -3.87 -13.39 -10.40
CA SER A 140 -2.62 -12.89 -10.99
C SER A 140 -1.50 -12.80 -9.96
N ALA A 141 -1.78 -12.25 -8.77
CA ALA A 141 -0.81 -12.15 -7.67
C ALA A 141 -0.34 -13.53 -7.19
N TYR A 142 -1.25 -14.50 -7.07
CA TYR A 142 -0.90 -15.87 -6.71
C TYR A 142 0.01 -16.53 -7.76
N THR A 143 -0.33 -16.40 -9.04
CA THR A 143 0.48 -16.95 -10.15
C THR A 143 1.86 -16.29 -10.19
N TYR A 144 1.91 -14.98 -10.03
CA TYR A 144 3.15 -14.21 -9.92
C TYR A 144 4.01 -14.73 -8.77
N LEU A 145 3.45 -14.86 -7.57
CA LEU A 145 4.17 -15.33 -6.39
C LEU A 145 4.78 -16.72 -6.61
N GLN A 146 4.01 -17.66 -7.18
CA GLN A 146 4.53 -19.00 -7.51
C GLN A 146 5.71 -18.96 -8.47
N GLN A 147 5.65 -18.11 -9.50
CA GLN A 147 6.76 -17.95 -10.46
C GLN A 147 7.98 -17.32 -9.81
N MET A 148 7.77 -16.30 -8.97
CA MET A 148 8.86 -15.57 -8.30
C MET A 148 9.57 -16.43 -7.24
N LEU A 149 8.85 -17.32 -6.55
CA LEU A 149 9.46 -18.25 -5.59
C LEU A 149 10.32 -19.32 -6.28
N GLN A 150 10.04 -19.66 -7.54
CA GLN A 150 10.81 -20.61 -8.34
C GLN A 150 11.95 -19.95 -9.12
N LEU A 151 12.13 -18.63 -8.97
CA LEU A 151 13.05 -17.84 -9.79
C LEU A 151 14.52 -18.24 -9.54
N GLU A 152 14.87 -18.59 -8.30
CA GLU A 152 16.21 -19.04 -7.93
C GLU A 152 16.65 -20.28 -8.73
N GLU A 153 15.74 -21.25 -8.91
CA GLU A 153 16.02 -22.47 -9.66
C GLU A 153 15.94 -22.26 -11.18
N LYS A 154 14.90 -21.56 -11.66
CA LYS A 154 14.64 -21.43 -13.10
C LYS A 154 15.50 -20.37 -13.79
N HIS A 155 15.78 -19.27 -13.09
CA HIS A 155 16.47 -18.10 -13.64
C HIS A 155 17.38 -17.45 -12.58
N PRO A 156 18.48 -18.12 -12.18
CA PRO A 156 19.33 -17.69 -11.08
C PRO A 156 19.93 -16.29 -11.27
N GLU A 157 20.25 -15.90 -12.52
CA GLU A 157 20.76 -14.57 -12.84
C GLU A 157 19.73 -13.46 -12.54
N VAL A 158 18.46 -13.71 -12.87
CA VAL A 158 17.36 -12.77 -12.61
C VAL A 158 17.08 -12.70 -11.12
N HIS A 159 17.08 -13.84 -10.43
CA HIS A 159 16.94 -13.89 -8.98
C HIS A 159 18.05 -13.07 -8.28
N ALA A 160 19.31 -13.24 -8.69
CA ALA A 160 20.42 -12.46 -8.17
C ALA A 160 20.24 -10.95 -8.42
N ALA A 161 19.80 -10.56 -9.61
CA ALA A 161 19.49 -9.16 -9.92
C ALA A 161 18.37 -8.60 -9.03
N PHE A 162 17.31 -9.36 -8.80
CA PHE A 162 16.19 -8.93 -7.95
C PHE A 162 16.59 -8.81 -6.48
N LYS A 163 17.39 -9.75 -5.98
CA LYS A 163 17.98 -9.72 -4.63
C LYS A 163 18.91 -8.52 -4.44
N ASN A 164 19.58 -8.06 -5.50
CA ASN A 164 20.36 -6.82 -5.50
C ASN A 164 19.48 -5.56 -5.61
N GLY A 165 18.15 -5.70 -5.61
CA GLY A 165 17.20 -4.59 -5.63
C GLY A 165 16.94 -4.02 -7.03
N ASN A 166 17.26 -4.75 -8.10
CA ASN A 166 17.02 -4.30 -9.49
C ASN A 166 15.58 -4.54 -9.97
N HIS A 167 14.69 -5.06 -9.11
CA HIS A 167 13.26 -5.15 -9.42
C HIS A 167 12.54 -3.80 -9.29
N VAL A 168 13.17 -2.82 -8.63
CA VAL A 168 12.69 -1.44 -8.52
C VAL A 168 13.58 -0.48 -9.27
N ILE A 169 13.00 0.62 -9.73
CA ILE A 169 13.70 1.67 -10.46
C ILE A 169 14.12 2.76 -9.48
N ARG A 170 15.39 3.16 -9.53
CA ARG A 170 15.94 4.30 -8.78
C ARG A 170 16.45 5.36 -9.74
N ARG A 171 16.12 6.63 -9.47
CA ARG A 171 16.68 7.80 -10.19
C ARG A 171 17.86 8.46 -9.49
N SER A 172 18.09 8.08 -8.25
CA SER A 172 19.16 8.59 -7.40
C SER A 172 19.67 7.44 -6.54
N ASP A 173 20.91 7.54 -6.09
CA ASP A 173 21.56 6.55 -5.20
C ASP A 173 21.07 6.62 -3.73
N ARG A 174 19.87 7.17 -3.51
CA ARG A 174 19.27 7.22 -2.17
C ARG A 174 18.64 5.87 -1.87
N PHE A 175 18.92 5.33 -0.69
CA PHE A 175 18.43 4.03 -0.24
C PHE A 175 16.90 3.88 -0.37
N TRP A 176 16.14 4.91 0.03
CA TRP A 176 14.66 4.93 0.02
C TRP A 176 14.05 5.50 -1.28
N ALA A 177 14.79 5.52 -2.39
CA ALA A 177 14.32 6.10 -3.66
C ALA A 177 13.85 5.08 -4.71
N GLY A 178 13.66 3.81 -4.31
CA GLY A 178 13.04 2.80 -5.16
C GLY A 178 11.59 3.14 -5.48
N LEU A 179 11.19 2.90 -6.71
CA LEU A 179 9.81 3.02 -7.17
C LEU A 179 9.49 1.86 -8.10
N SER A 180 8.24 1.38 -8.04
CA SER A 180 7.78 0.30 -8.89
C SER A 180 7.86 0.70 -10.38
N THR A 181 8.14 -0.28 -11.22
CA THR A 181 8.31 -0.07 -12.67
C THR A 181 7.06 0.55 -13.31
N ASP A 182 5.87 0.06 -12.93
CA ASP A 182 4.59 0.57 -13.44
C ASP A 182 4.37 2.04 -13.07
N LEU A 183 4.64 2.42 -11.81
CA LEU A 183 4.50 3.80 -11.36
C LEU A 183 5.44 4.75 -12.13
N ILE A 184 6.66 4.32 -12.44
CA ILE A 184 7.58 5.10 -13.27
C ILE A 184 7.08 5.23 -14.70
N ILE A 185 6.62 4.14 -15.31
CA ILE A 185 6.07 4.16 -16.67
C ILE A 185 4.88 5.12 -16.73
N GLU A 186 3.96 5.03 -15.78
CA GLU A 186 2.78 5.88 -15.75
C GLU A 186 3.14 7.36 -15.52
N GLN A 187 3.94 7.65 -14.49
CA GLN A 187 4.23 9.02 -14.07
C GLN A 187 5.24 9.75 -14.97
N VAL A 188 6.10 9.03 -15.68
CA VAL A 188 7.12 9.63 -16.56
C VAL A 188 6.75 9.51 -18.02
N LEU A 189 6.54 8.29 -18.49
CA LEU A 189 6.34 8.04 -19.91
C LEU A 189 4.91 8.41 -20.29
N MET A 190 3.91 7.82 -19.64
CA MET A 190 2.51 8.01 -20.00
C MET A 190 2.03 9.42 -19.68
N ARG A 191 2.51 10.04 -18.60
CA ARG A 191 2.19 11.44 -18.27
C ARG A 191 2.61 12.41 -19.38
N SER A 192 3.80 12.23 -19.97
CA SER A 192 4.25 13.11 -21.08
C SER A 192 3.31 13.05 -22.28
N VAL A 193 2.75 11.86 -22.58
CA VAL A 193 1.84 11.63 -23.70
C VAL A 193 0.41 12.11 -23.40
N LYS A 194 -0.08 11.84 -22.18
CA LYS A 194 -1.50 11.94 -21.82
C LYS A 194 -1.89 13.23 -21.07
N ALA A 195 -0.93 13.96 -20.50
CA ALA A 195 -1.20 15.22 -19.80
C ALA A 195 -1.67 16.33 -20.76
N THR A 196 -2.29 17.38 -20.22
CA THR A 196 -2.69 18.57 -20.98
C THR A 196 -1.46 19.24 -21.59
N GLY A 197 -1.41 19.34 -22.92
CA GLY A 197 -0.21 19.74 -23.66
C GLY A 197 0.61 18.57 -24.24
N GLY A 198 0.34 17.33 -23.86
CA GLY A 198 0.92 16.13 -24.47
C GLY A 198 0.28 15.74 -25.81
N LEU A 199 0.82 14.70 -26.44
CA LEU A 199 0.43 14.22 -27.78
C LEU A 199 -1.08 14.02 -27.96
N THR A 200 -1.79 13.55 -26.93
CA THR A 200 -3.22 13.21 -27.05
C THR A 200 -4.19 14.33 -26.65
N ARG A 201 -3.71 15.42 -26.02
CA ARG A 201 -4.58 16.43 -25.36
C ARG A 201 -4.15 17.90 -25.54
N GLY A 202 -3.36 18.27 -26.57
CA GLY A 202 -3.08 19.69 -26.85
C GLY A 202 -1.87 19.98 -27.73
N ARG A 203 -1.15 21.08 -27.40
CA ARG A 203 -0.08 21.78 -28.17
C ARG A 203 1.16 20.96 -28.59
N GLY A 204 1.14 19.64 -28.42
CA GLY A 204 2.25 18.74 -28.76
C GLY A 204 3.31 18.67 -27.66
N LEU A 205 4.02 17.53 -27.63
CA LEU A 205 5.11 17.26 -26.67
C LEU A 205 6.19 18.36 -26.75
N THR A 206 6.84 18.63 -25.61
CA THR A 206 8.06 19.48 -25.60
C THR A 206 9.19 18.80 -26.37
N GLU A 207 10.15 19.56 -26.92
CA GLU A 207 11.30 18.99 -27.64
C GLU A 207 12.09 17.97 -26.80
N ALA A 208 12.20 18.22 -25.49
CA ALA A 208 12.85 17.30 -24.55
C ALA A 208 12.09 15.96 -24.40
N GLU A 209 10.75 16.00 -24.39
CA GLU A 209 9.93 14.79 -24.37
C GLU A 209 9.99 14.05 -25.70
N TRP A 210 9.96 14.77 -26.84
CA TRP A 210 10.19 14.19 -28.17
C TRP A 210 11.53 13.48 -28.26
N ALA A 211 12.61 14.14 -27.85
CA ALA A 211 13.94 13.55 -27.85
C ALA A 211 13.99 12.29 -26.98
N ARG A 212 13.37 12.31 -25.78
CA ARG A 212 13.31 11.13 -24.92
C ARG A 212 12.61 9.94 -25.60
N TRP A 213 11.51 10.18 -26.29
CA TRP A 213 10.79 9.12 -27.02
C TRP A 213 11.57 8.63 -28.23
N ILE A 214 12.05 9.52 -29.10
CA ILE A 214 12.82 9.14 -30.30
C ILE A 214 14.09 8.37 -29.92
N LEU A 215 14.80 8.81 -28.89
CA LEU A 215 16.03 8.16 -28.43
C LEU A 215 15.77 6.84 -27.69
N SER A 216 14.58 6.64 -27.10
CA SER A 216 14.22 5.37 -26.46
C SER A 216 13.69 4.33 -27.46
N MET A 217 13.16 4.76 -28.61
CA MET A 217 12.56 3.86 -29.60
C MET A 217 13.49 2.72 -30.06
N PRO A 218 14.79 2.93 -30.36
CA PRO A 218 15.68 1.83 -30.74
C PRO A 218 15.80 0.78 -29.64
N ALA A 219 16.02 1.19 -28.39
CA ALA A 219 16.11 0.27 -27.25
C ALA A 219 14.80 -0.49 -27.02
N CYS A 220 13.65 0.20 -27.12
CA CYS A 220 12.33 -0.44 -27.03
C CYS A 220 12.11 -1.43 -28.18
N ALA A 221 12.58 -1.12 -29.39
CA ALA A 221 12.45 -1.99 -30.54
C ALA A 221 13.32 -3.25 -30.40
N ASP A 222 14.55 -3.12 -29.93
CA ASP A 222 15.45 -4.24 -29.68
C ASP A 222 14.87 -5.19 -28.63
N MET A 223 14.35 -4.63 -27.53
CA MET A 223 13.70 -5.41 -26.48
C MET A 223 12.41 -6.09 -26.98
N ASN A 224 11.59 -5.39 -27.76
CA ASN A 224 10.39 -5.98 -28.38
C ASN A 224 10.74 -7.10 -29.37
N ASN A 225 11.80 -6.93 -30.18
CA ASN A 225 12.29 -7.96 -31.09
C ASN A 225 12.75 -9.22 -30.33
N ALA A 226 13.50 -9.05 -29.25
CA ALA A 226 13.94 -10.15 -28.40
C ALA A 226 12.76 -10.88 -27.74
N ILE A 227 11.74 -10.13 -27.28
CA ILE A 227 10.52 -10.71 -26.71
C ILE A 227 9.73 -11.49 -27.78
N GLN A 228 9.61 -10.96 -29.00
CA GLN A 228 8.92 -11.67 -30.09
C GLN A 228 9.62 -12.97 -30.47
N GLU A 229 10.95 -12.95 -30.53
CA GLU A 229 11.76 -14.15 -30.77
C GLU A 229 11.59 -15.17 -29.65
N PHE A 230 11.64 -14.74 -28.39
CA PHE A 230 11.40 -15.60 -27.23
C PHE A 230 9.99 -16.21 -27.22
N CYS A 231 8.97 -15.43 -27.57
CA CYS A 231 7.58 -15.88 -27.64
C CYS A 231 7.26 -16.70 -28.90
N GLY A 232 8.21 -16.84 -29.85
CA GLY A 232 7.99 -17.54 -31.12
C GLY A 232 6.97 -16.88 -32.02
N THR A 233 6.77 -15.56 -31.90
CA THR A 233 5.81 -14.78 -32.70
C THR A 233 6.43 -14.12 -33.92
N ARG A 234 7.65 -14.52 -34.29
CA ARG A 234 8.41 -14.01 -35.44
C ARG A 234 8.70 -15.09 -36.47
#